data_AF-A0A1Y0D4Z3-F1
#
_entry.id   AF-A0A1Y0D4Z3-F1
#
_cell.length_a   1.000
_cell.length_b   1.000
_cell.length_c   1.000
_cell.angle_alpha   90.00
_cell.angle_beta   90.00
_cell.angle_gamma   90.00
#
_symmetry.space_group_name_H-M   'P 1'
#
loop_
_entity.id
_entity.type
_entity.pdbx_description
1 polymer ?
#
loop_
_entity_poly.entity_id
_entity_poly.type
_entity_poly.pdbx_seq_one_letter_code
_entity_poly.pdbx_strand_id
1 'polypeptide(L)'
;MDNPLIRPPSQPALMTMQGREHRQAKRQQRDAQTLRAAMAIFRKHLPGMMQIPPIDTDFDKAWPQIDTLLQQELKSEGAYRYAYSFICKQLEIGNRQGIWSVQVPDPYITLRRRRPSRTLRWQHSSHLIAEAEHHWFERLQEETDDPDVLFARLLLSMVLYGGLGRLALWPALAQALHQPRPLRGNNETCWLVLEPAPGRGQPSNLYVDDPDTNERLPHCEALYAPDPISLGLLRQFLKHTPRDWQPPTSPEQCLFLLKQELGINCSLTQLATGRQPSASLQYDYWQRLLRPALLTCNEHDFHRFTRFPKLTPRPVGKPVGRRSQPYLLTRLREVFQQDRARPKSKRTVIEELEVISNERLLLPEATLVNWLINHLAERDNAVSTAKRYFDAIAADWLVIHQEQQAWQQ
;
A
#
# COMPACT_ATOMS: atom_id res chain seq x y z
N MET A 1 32.00 23.59 37.56
CA MET A 1 31.55 22.51 36.65
C MET A 1 30.44 21.79 37.39
N ASP A 2 29.19 21.97 36.95
CA ASP A 2 28.02 21.54 37.71
C ASP A 2 27.49 20.18 37.27
N ASN A 3 27.00 19.43 38.26
CA ASN A 3 26.65 18.01 38.22
C ASN A 3 25.49 17.67 37.26
N PRO A 4 25.70 16.79 36.26
CA PRO A 4 24.69 16.44 35.25
C PRO A 4 23.52 15.56 35.77
N LEU A 5 23.53 15.12 37.03
CA LEU A 5 22.46 14.29 37.61
C LEU A 5 21.22 15.08 38.08
N ILE A 6 21.21 16.42 37.94
CA ILE A 6 20.12 17.30 38.42
C ILE A 6 19.29 17.88 37.26
N ARG A 7 19.52 17.51 35.99
CA ARG A 7 18.63 17.94 34.91
C ARG A 7 17.41 17.01 34.81
N PRO A 8 16.18 17.45 35.16
CA PRO A 8 14.99 16.67 34.83
C PRO A 8 14.85 16.55 33.31
N PRO A 9 14.22 15.48 32.80
CA PRO A 9 13.86 15.38 31.38
C PRO A 9 13.06 16.62 30.98
N SER A 10 13.21 17.09 29.74
CA SER A 10 12.47 18.26 29.25
C SER A 10 10.97 18.11 29.56
N GLN A 11 10.47 18.98 30.46
CA GLN A 11 9.08 19.06 30.91
C GLN A 11 8.03 18.81 29.79
N PRO A 12 8.19 19.31 28.54
CA PRO A 12 7.23 19.03 27.47
C PRO A 12 7.11 17.54 27.08
N ALA A 13 8.21 16.76 27.08
CA ALA A 13 8.18 15.35 26.72
C ALA A 13 7.50 14.51 27.82
N LEU A 14 7.79 14.82 29.08
CA LEU A 14 7.22 14.16 30.25
C LEU A 14 5.71 14.45 30.39
N MET A 15 5.28 15.70 30.18
CA MET A 15 3.86 16.06 30.13
C MET A 15 3.14 15.43 28.93
N THR A 16 3.82 15.27 27.78
CA THR A 16 3.24 14.61 26.61
C THR A 16 3.05 13.11 26.83
N MET A 17 3.99 12.45 27.52
CA MET A 17 3.86 11.04 27.94
C MET A 17 2.75 10.86 28.97
N GLN A 18 2.73 11.68 30.03
CA GLN A 18 1.66 11.67 31.04
C GLN A 18 0.29 11.94 30.39
N GLY A 19 0.19 12.85 29.42
CA GLY A 19 -1.04 13.08 28.67
C GLY A 19 -1.45 11.92 27.75
N ARG A 20 -0.50 11.19 27.17
CA ARG A 20 -0.78 9.98 26.36
C ARG A 20 -1.26 8.83 27.25
N GLU A 21 -0.57 8.57 28.35
CA GLU A 21 -0.94 7.55 29.34
C GLU A 21 -2.30 7.86 29.97
N HIS A 22 -2.55 9.12 30.33
CA HIS A 22 -3.83 9.54 30.87
C HIS A 22 -4.97 9.40 29.84
N ARG A 23 -4.71 9.73 28.56
CA ARG A 23 -5.68 9.49 27.47
C ARG A 23 -5.91 8.01 27.23
N GLN A 24 -4.89 7.17 27.35
CA GLN A 24 -5.00 5.73 27.22
C GLN A 24 -5.80 5.13 28.39
N ALA A 25 -5.52 5.54 29.62
CA ALA A 25 -6.25 5.12 30.81
C ALA A 25 -7.73 5.54 30.73
N LYS A 26 -8.02 6.78 30.27
CA LYS A 26 -9.40 7.23 30.02
C LYS A 26 -10.11 6.40 28.94
N ARG A 27 -9.41 6.00 27.86
CA ARG A 27 -9.97 5.10 26.84
C ARG A 27 -10.28 3.73 27.43
N GLN A 28 -9.34 3.13 28.15
CA GLN A 28 -9.53 1.83 28.80
C GLN A 28 -10.69 1.86 29.80
N GLN A 29 -10.81 2.92 30.60
CA GLN A 29 -11.93 3.09 31.53
C GLN A 29 -13.27 3.18 30.80
N ARG A 30 -13.34 3.95 29.71
CA ARG A 30 -14.54 4.08 28.87
C ARG A 30 -14.90 2.76 28.18
N ASP A 31 -13.90 2.04 27.68
CA ASP A 31 -14.08 0.77 26.99
C ASP A 31 -14.57 -0.30 28.00
N ALA A 32 -14.01 -0.32 29.22
CA ALA A 32 -14.48 -1.17 30.30
C ALA A 32 -15.92 -0.86 30.73
N GLN A 33 -16.32 0.42 30.79
CA GLN A 33 -17.70 0.82 31.05
C GLN A 33 -18.65 0.35 29.94
N THR A 34 -18.23 0.51 28.68
CA THR A 34 -18.98 0.02 27.50
C THR A 34 -19.22 -1.49 27.59
N LEU A 35 -18.18 -2.27 27.89
CA LEU A 35 -18.31 -3.72 28.01
C LEU A 35 -19.17 -4.14 29.20
N ARG A 36 -19.08 -3.45 30.35
CA ARG A 36 -19.96 -3.76 31.50
C ARG A 36 -21.43 -3.55 31.15
N ALA A 37 -21.76 -2.45 30.48
CA ALA A 37 -23.13 -2.18 30.03
C ALA A 37 -23.61 -3.24 29.04
N ALA A 38 -22.79 -3.56 28.03
CA ALA A 38 -23.12 -4.59 27.05
C ALA A 38 -23.31 -5.98 27.69
N MET A 39 -22.45 -6.35 28.66
CA MET A 39 -22.56 -7.63 29.37
C MET A 39 -23.76 -7.68 30.32
N ALA A 40 -24.23 -6.55 30.85
CA ALA A 40 -25.47 -6.50 31.62
C ALA A 40 -26.69 -6.80 30.73
N ILE A 41 -26.75 -6.23 29.54
CA ILE A 41 -27.77 -6.52 28.52
C ILE A 41 -27.72 -8.01 28.15
N PHE A 42 -26.53 -8.51 27.83
CA PHE A 42 -26.34 -9.92 27.45
C PHE A 42 -26.80 -10.88 28.57
N ARG A 43 -26.40 -10.64 29.83
CA ARG A 43 -26.79 -11.47 30.98
C ARG A 43 -28.28 -11.45 31.28
N LYS A 44 -28.94 -10.31 31.07
CA LYS A 44 -30.38 -10.16 31.31
C LYS A 44 -31.20 -11.01 30.33
N HIS A 45 -30.75 -11.11 29.07
CA HIS A 45 -31.50 -11.76 28.00
C HIS A 45 -31.03 -13.19 27.70
N LEU A 46 -29.78 -13.53 28.03
CA LEU A 46 -29.20 -14.88 27.91
C LEU A 46 -28.48 -15.31 29.19
N PRO A 47 -29.19 -15.44 30.33
CA PRO A 47 -28.58 -15.88 31.58
C PRO A 47 -28.09 -17.33 31.52
N GLY A 48 -28.73 -18.20 30.72
CA GLY A 48 -28.39 -19.62 30.57
C GLY A 48 -26.97 -19.86 30.04
N MET A 49 -26.46 -18.98 29.18
CA MET A 49 -25.09 -19.09 28.65
C MET A 49 -24.00 -18.82 29.69
N MET A 50 -24.37 -18.23 30.82
CA MET A 50 -23.46 -17.88 31.92
C MET A 50 -23.48 -18.93 33.05
N GLN A 51 -24.29 -19.97 32.91
CA GLN A 51 -24.39 -21.07 33.88
C GLN A 51 -23.31 -22.13 33.61
N ILE A 52 -23.13 -23.01 34.59
CA ILE A 52 -22.25 -24.18 34.49
C ILE A 52 -23.10 -25.42 34.83
N PRO A 53 -23.42 -26.30 33.86
CA PRO A 53 -23.09 -26.22 32.43
C PRO A 53 -23.88 -25.10 31.70
N PRO A 54 -23.32 -24.53 30.63
CA PRO A 54 -23.99 -23.49 29.87
C PRO A 54 -25.17 -24.05 29.07
N ILE A 55 -26.24 -23.27 28.96
CA ILE A 55 -27.40 -23.55 28.11
C ILE A 55 -27.43 -22.50 27.00
N ASP A 56 -27.32 -22.96 25.75
CA ASP A 56 -27.13 -22.12 24.57
C ASP A 56 -28.25 -22.25 23.52
N THR A 57 -29.24 -23.10 23.78
CA THR A 57 -30.36 -23.42 22.87
C THR A 57 -31.22 -22.23 22.47
N ASP A 58 -31.24 -21.17 23.29
CA ASP A 58 -32.06 -19.98 23.05
C ASP A 58 -31.29 -18.82 22.39
N PHE A 59 -30.01 -19.01 22.08
CA PHE A 59 -29.15 -17.96 21.54
C PHE A 59 -29.74 -17.32 20.27
N ASP A 60 -30.09 -18.14 19.27
CA ASP A 60 -30.57 -17.64 17.97
C ASP A 60 -31.89 -16.85 18.09
N LYS A 61 -32.71 -17.18 19.09
CA LYS A 61 -33.97 -16.49 19.37
C LYS A 61 -33.74 -15.16 20.11
N ALA A 62 -32.81 -15.14 21.06
CA ALA A 62 -32.57 -13.96 21.90
C ALA A 62 -31.63 -12.94 21.26
N TRP A 63 -30.73 -13.37 20.37
CA TRP A 63 -29.70 -12.52 19.78
C TRP A 63 -30.23 -11.28 19.05
N PRO A 64 -31.27 -11.36 18.19
CA PRO A 64 -31.80 -10.18 17.49
C PRO A 64 -32.29 -9.07 18.45
N GLN A 65 -32.87 -9.47 19.58
CA GLN A 65 -33.30 -8.53 20.62
C GLN A 65 -32.09 -7.91 21.33
N ILE A 66 -31.09 -8.72 21.66
CA ILE A 66 -29.84 -8.24 22.28
C ILE A 66 -29.13 -7.24 21.36
N ASP A 67 -28.99 -7.55 20.07
CA ASP A 67 -28.37 -6.65 19.09
C ASP A 67 -29.08 -5.30 19.05
N THR A 68 -30.42 -5.31 18.97
CA THR A 68 -31.24 -4.09 18.99
C THR A 68 -31.02 -3.27 20.26
N LEU A 69 -30.95 -3.92 21.43
CA LEU A 69 -30.70 -3.25 22.71
C LEU A 69 -29.28 -2.71 22.82
N LEU A 70 -28.28 -3.43 22.30
CA LEU A 70 -26.90 -2.94 22.23
C LEU A 70 -26.80 -1.67 21.38
N GLN A 71 -27.55 -1.58 20.28
CA GLN A 71 -27.59 -0.38 19.44
C GLN A 71 -28.28 0.80 20.12
N GLN A 72 -29.36 0.55 20.88
CA GLN A 72 -30.17 1.59 21.53
C GLN A 72 -29.55 2.11 22.84
N GLU A 73 -29.02 1.21 23.68
CA GLU A 73 -28.58 1.56 25.04
C GLU A 73 -27.11 2.00 25.10
N LEU A 74 -26.29 1.63 24.11
CA LEU A 74 -24.90 2.06 24.07
C LEU A 74 -24.79 3.47 23.47
N LYS A 75 -24.21 4.39 24.25
CA LYS A 75 -24.17 5.85 24.01
C LYS A 75 -23.62 6.32 22.65
N SER A 76 -22.97 5.45 21.88
CA SER A 76 -22.43 5.81 20.56
C SER A 76 -22.27 4.58 19.67
N GLU A 77 -22.32 4.81 18.36
CA GLU A 77 -22.06 3.77 17.35
C GLU A 77 -20.69 3.10 17.54
N GLY A 78 -19.66 3.88 17.92
CA GLY A 78 -18.34 3.34 18.21
C GLY A 78 -18.32 2.41 19.44
N ALA A 79 -19.11 2.72 20.46
CA ALA A 79 -19.26 1.87 21.65
C ALA A 79 -20.02 0.58 21.32
N TYR A 80 -21.09 0.68 20.54
CA TYR A 80 -21.83 -0.45 20.00
C TYR A 80 -20.92 -1.41 19.21
N ARG A 81 -20.21 -0.90 18.19
CA ARG A 81 -19.31 -1.71 17.35
C ARG A 81 -18.23 -2.43 18.17
N TYR A 82 -17.67 -1.74 19.17
CA TYR A 82 -16.67 -2.32 20.06
C TYR A 82 -17.25 -3.45 20.91
N ALA A 83 -18.41 -3.23 21.53
CA ALA A 83 -19.08 -4.24 22.34
C ALA A 83 -19.53 -5.46 21.50
N TYR A 84 -20.14 -5.21 20.34
CA TYR A 84 -20.55 -6.23 19.39
C TYR A 84 -19.36 -7.12 18.98
N SER A 85 -18.27 -6.49 18.53
CA SER A 85 -17.06 -7.22 18.12
C SER A 85 -16.44 -8.03 19.26
N PHE A 86 -16.50 -7.51 20.49
CA PHE A 86 -16.05 -8.23 21.67
C PHE A 86 -16.89 -9.47 21.93
N ILE A 87 -18.23 -9.36 21.86
CA ILE A 87 -19.17 -10.48 22.09
C ILE A 87 -18.97 -11.58 21.05
N CYS A 88 -18.97 -11.24 19.75
CA CYS A 88 -18.75 -12.22 18.69
C CYS A 88 -17.42 -12.98 18.87
N LYS A 89 -16.37 -12.27 19.27
CA LYS A 89 -15.07 -12.88 19.56
C LYS A 89 -15.13 -13.85 20.75
N GLN A 90 -15.86 -13.52 21.82
CA GLN A 90 -16.00 -14.42 22.97
C GLN A 90 -16.82 -15.67 22.61
N LEU A 91 -17.91 -15.52 21.86
CA LEU A 91 -18.72 -16.64 21.37
C LEU A 91 -17.89 -17.59 20.50
N GLU A 92 -17.07 -17.03 19.61
CA GLU A 92 -16.15 -17.82 18.78
C GLU A 92 -15.13 -18.60 19.61
N ILE A 93 -14.52 -17.96 20.62
CA ILE A 93 -13.59 -18.64 21.53
C ILE A 93 -14.30 -19.78 22.28
N GLY A 94 -15.52 -19.54 22.79
CA GLY A 94 -16.29 -20.54 23.51
C GLY A 94 -16.72 -21.72 22.63
N ASN A 95 -17.13 -21.46 21.38
CA ASN A 95 -17.43 -22.51 20.41
C ASN A 95 -16.19 -23.38 20.11
N ARG A 96 -15.02 -22.76 19.90
CA ARG A 96 -13.75 -23.48 19.66
C ARG A 96 -13.33 -24.33 20.87
N GLN A 97 -13.72 -23.93 22.08
CA GLN A 97 -13.46 -24.65 23.32
C GLN A 97 -14.54 -25.72 23.64
N GLY A 98 -15.57 -25.86 22.80
CA GLY A 98 -16.68 -26.78 23.03
C GLY A 98 -17.62 -26.39 24.17
N ILE A 99 -17.57 -25.12 24.61
CA ILE A 99 -18.42 -24.58 25.69
C ILE A 99 -19.84 -24.30 25.17
N TRP A 100 -19.93 -23.80 23.94
CA TRP A 100 -21.18 -23.50 23.24
C TRP A 100 -21.15 -24.09 21.84
N SER A 101 -22.32 -24.19 21.21
CA SER A 101 -22.53 -24.61 19.83
C SER A 101 -23.49 -23.65 19.12
N VAL A 102 -23.19 -22.35 19.19
CA VAL A 102 -24.06 -21.29 18.64
C VAL A 102 -23.56 -20.74 17.31
N GLN A 103 -24.47 -20.24 16.46
CA GLN A 103 -24.07 -19.52 15.25
C GLN A 103 -23.56 -18.11 15.62
N VAL A 104 -22.27 -17.86 15.45
CA VAL A 104 -21.69 -16.54 15.76
C VAL A 104 -22.25 -15.49 14.77
N PRO A 105 -22.74 -14.34 15.26
CA PRO A 105 -23.24 -13.26 14.42
C PRO A 105 -22.18 -12.66 13.47
N ASP A 106 -22.63 -12.17 12.31
CA ASP A 106 -21.75 -11.64 11.26
C ASP A 106 -20.85 -10.49 11.77
N PRO A 107 -19.55 -10.49 11.44
CA PRO A 107 -18.63 -9.47 11.93
C PRO A 107 -18.99 -8.09 11.37
N TYR A 108 -18.92 -7.07 12.22
CA TYR A 108 -19.17 -5.70 11.80
C TYR A 108 -17.99 -5.15 10.95
N ILE A 109 -18.16 -5.11 9.64
CA ILE A 109 -17.14 -4.61 8.71
C ILE A 109 -17.24 -3.08 8.63
N THR A 110 -16.28 -2.37 9.22
CA THR A 110 -16.15 -0.92 8.98
C THR A 110 -15.38 -0.68 7.69
N LEU A 111 -16.08 -0.38 6.61
CA LEU A 111 -15.49 0.20 5.41
C LEU A 111 -15.04 1.62 5.71
N ARG A 112 -13.73 1.83 5.92
CA ARG A 112 -13.16 3.18 5.96
C ARG A 112 -13.26 3.76 4.56
N ARG A 113 -14.30 4.55 4.28
CA ARG A 113 -14.35 5.37 3.08
C ARG A 113 -13.15 6.31 3.11
N ARG A 114 -12.18 6.10 2.22
CA ARG A 114 -11.16 7.10 1.93
C ARG A 114 -11.92 8.38 1.54
N ARG A 115 -11.54 9.53 2.09
CA ARG A 115 -12.11 10.81 1.64
C ARG A 115 -12.02 10.85 0.11
N PRO A 116 -13.13 11.14 -0.60
CA PRO A 116 -13.12 11.14 -2.05
C PRO A 116 -11.98 12.03 -2.55
N SER A 117 -11.14 11.47 -3.42
CA SER A 117 -10.08 12.20 -4.11
C SER A 117 -10.65 13.31 -4.97
N ARG A 118 -11.78 13.01 -5.61
CA ARG A 118 -12.51 13.86 -6.53
C ARG A 118 -13.36 14.86 -5.74
N THR A 119 -12.69 15.88 -5.22
CA THR A 119 -13.33 17.10 -4.70
C THR A 119 -13.44 18.13 -5.81
N LEU A 120 -14.30 19.16 -5.65
CA LEU A 120 -14.35 20.29 -6.59
C LEU A 120 -12.95 20.92 -6.80
N ARG A 121 -12.17 21.03 -5.71
CA ARG A 121 -10.78 21.49 -5.76
C ARG A 121 -9.89 20.59 -6.62
N TRP A 122 -10.05 19.27 -6.52
CA TRP A 122 -9.33 18.31 -7.36
C TRP A 122 -9.76 18.43 -8.83
N GLN A 123 -11.05 18.58 -9.11
CA GLN A 123 -11.56 18.75 -10.47
C GLN A 123 -10.98 20.02 -11.13
N HIS A 124 -11.04 21.17 -10.43
CA HIS A 124 -10.42 22.41 -10.92
C HIS A 124 -8.91 22.25 -11.13
N SER A 125 -8.22 21.59 -10.20
CA SER A 125 -6.77 21.37 -10.33
C SER A 125 -6.42 20.44 -11.48
N SER A 126 -7.24 19.41 -11.72
CA SER A 126 -7.01 18.43 -12.79
C SER A 126 -7.28 19.04 -14.17
N HIS A 127 -8.29 19.91 -14.27
CA HIS A 127 -8.54 20.67 -15.50
C HIS A 127 -7.36 21.56 -15.87
N LEU A 128 -6.88 22.35 -14.90
CA LEU A 128 -5.72 23.23 -15.10
C LEU A 128 -4.46 22.47 -15.52
N ILE A 129 -4.21 21.30 -14.91
CA ILE A 129 -3.07 20.45 -15.28
C ILE A 129 -3.27 19.84 -16.66
N ALA A 130 -4.48 19.39 -17.01
CA ALA A 130 -4.76 18.80 -18.32
C ALA A 130 -4.62 19.83 -19.46
N GLU A 131 -5.09 21.06 -19.27
CA GLU A 131 -4.90 22.14 -20.26
C GLU A 131 -3.41 22.48 -20.42
N ALA A 132 -2.67 22.62 -19.31
CA ALA A 132 -1.24 22.89 -19.35
C ALA A 132 -0.43 21.74 -19.95
N GLU A 133 -0.81 20.49 -19.66
CA GLU A 133 -0.21 19.29 -20.24
C GLU A 133 -0.43 19.22 -21.74
N HIS A 134 -1.63 19.55 -22.23
CA HIS A 134 -1.92 19.56 -23.66
C HIS A 134 -1.01 20.54 -24.41
N HIS A 135 -0.92 21.79 -23.92
CA HIS A 135 -0.03 22.79 -24.50
C HIS A 135 1.45 22.45 -24.37
N TRP A 136 1.85 21.86 -23.25
CA TRP A 136 3.21 21.37 -23.06
C TRP A 136 3.54 20.24 -24.04
N PHE A 137 2.63 19.29 -24.24
CA PHE A 137 2.82 18.16 -25.15
C PHE A 137 2.99 18.62 -26.60
N GLU A 138 2.25 19.63 -27.04
CA GLU A 138 2.44 20.25 -28.36
C GLU A 138 3.83 20.88 -28.50
N ARG A 139 4.34 21.53 -27.45
CA ARG A 139 5.68 22.16 -27.41
C ARG A 139 6.83 21.18 -27.28
N LEU A 140 6.59 19.88 -27.01
CA LEU A 140 7.67 18.88 -26.98
C LEU A 140 8.44 18.77 -28.32
N GLN A 141 7.85 19.25 -29.42
CA GLN A 141 8.50 19.32 -30.73
C GLN A 141 9.56 20.43 -30.83
N GLU A 142 9.54 21.40 -29.92
CA GLU A 142 10.53 22.48 -29.89
C GLU A 142 11.89 21.95 -29.44
N GLU A 143 12.91 22.15 -30.28
CA GLU A 143 14.29 21.79 -29.94
C GLU A 143 14.81 22.68 -28.79
N THR A 144 15.49 22.04 -27.84
CA THR A 144 16.16 22.71 -26.73
C THR A 144 17.39 21.90 -26.33
N ASP A 145 18.46 22.62 -26.00
CA ASP A 145 19.71 22.06 -25.46
C ASP A 145 19.86 22.34 -23.96
N ASP A 146 18.89 23.02 -23.34
CA ASP A 146 18.93 23.34 -21.91
C ASP A 146 18.68 22.06 -21.08
N PRO A 147 19.66 21.59 -20.28
CA PRO A 147 19.53 20.35 -19.52
C PRO A 147 18.44 20.41 -18.45
N ASP A 148 18.16 21.59 -17.87
CA ASP A 148 17.11 21.74 -16.86
C ASP A 148 15.73 21.63 -17.50
N VAL A 149 15.57 22.20 -18.69
CA VAL A 149 14.34 22.05 -19.50
C VAL A 149 14.15 20.60 -19.94
N LEU A 150 15.22 19.94 -20.42
CA LEU A 150 15.17 18.53 -20.82
C LEU A 150 14.85 17.61 -19.65
N PHE A 151 15.42 17.86 -18.47
CA PHE A 151 15.10 17.15 -17.24
C PHE A 151 13.65 17.40 -16.81
N ALA A 152 13.18 18.64 -16.88
CA ALA A 152 11.80 19.00 -16.54
C ALA A 152 10.80 18.26 -17.45
N ARG A 153 11.05 18.24 -18.77
CA ARG A 153 10.24 17.48 -19.76
C ARG A 153 10.19 15.99 -19.42
N LEU A 154 11.35 15.40 -19.15
CA LEU A 154 11.46 13.99 -18.75
C LEU A 154 10.68 13.69 -17.47
N LEU A 155 10.93 14.45 -16.41
CA LEU A 155 10.29 14.26 -15.12
C LEU A 155 8.77 14.45 -15.22
N LEU A 156 8.31 15.45 -15.98
CA LEU A 156 6.90 15.69 -16.18
C LEU A 156 6.23 14.51 -16.89
N SER A 157 6.83 13.99 -17.96
CA SER A 157 6.35 12.79 -18.66
C SER A 157 6.27 11.58 -17.72
N MET A 158 7.31 11.35 -16.92
CA MET A 158 7.36 10.26 -15.94
C MET A 158 6.30 10.40 -14.83
N VAL A 159 5.97 11.63 -14.43
CA VAL A 159 4.92 11.92 -13.44
C VAL A 159 3.52 11.75 -14.03
N LEU A 160 3.27 12.31 -15.22
CA LEU A 160 1.95 12.36 -15.84
C LEU A 160 1.54 11.03 -16.49
N TYR A 161 2.46 10.33 -17.15
CA TYR A 161 2.17 9.10 -17.89
C TYR A 161 2.76 7.85 -17.24
N GLY A 162 3.99 7.96 -16.71
CA GLY A 162 4.70 6.83 -16.13
C GLY A 162 4.43 6.57 -14.64
N GLY A 163 3.60 7.39 -13.99
CA GLY A 163 3.17 7.16 -12.61
C GLY A 163 4.23 7.39 -11.52
N LEU A 164 5.26 8.22 -11.79
CA LEU A 164 6.29 8.63 -10.82
C LEU A 164 5.75 9.62 -9.77
N GLY A 165 4.64 9.27 -9.11
CA GLY A 165 3.91 10.17 -8.20
C GLY A 165 4.51 10.31 -6.79
N ARG A 166 5.56 9.55 -6.44
CA ARG A 166 6.22 9.66 -5.14
C ARG A 166 7.26 10.77 -5.20
N LEU A 167 7.05 11.83 -4.43
CA LEU A 167 7.91 13.02 -4.40
C LEU A 167 9.39 12.72 -4.11
N ALA A 168 9.67 11.75 -3.25
CA ALA A 168 11.03 11.34 -2.92
C ALA A 168 11.79 10.74 -4.13
N LEU A 169 11.07 10.26 -5.15
CA LEU A 169 11.69 9.69 -6.35
C LEU A 169 12.12 10.74 -7.37
N TRP A 170 11.65 11.99 -7.26
CA TRP A 170 12.00 13.05 -8.20
C TRP A 170 13.48 13.45 -8.12
N PRO A 171 14.04 13.82 -6.94
CA PRO A 171 15.47 14.06 -6.82
C PRO A 171 16.29 12.77 -6.96
N ALA A 172 15.72 11.60 -6.60
CA ALA A 172 16.41 10.32 -6.81
C ALA A 172 16.59 10.00 -8.31
N LEU A 173 15.64 10.39 -9.17
CA LEU A 173 15.78 10.34 -10.63
C LEU A 173 16.93 11.23 -11.10
N ALA A 174 16.95 12.50 -10.68
CA ALA A 174 18.03 13.42 -11.04
C ALA A 174 19.41 12.87 -10.67
N GLN A 175 19.54 12.36 -9.44
CA GLN A 175 20.78 11.76 -8.96
C GLN A 175 21.17 10.50 -9.74
N ALA A 176 20.20 9.64 -10.08
CA ALA A 176 20.44 8.44 -10.87
C ALA A 176 20.92 8.77 -12.30
N LEU A 177 20.45 9.88 -12.88
CA LEU A 177 20.84 10.31 -14.23
C LEU A 177 22.16 11.08 -14.26
N HIS A 178 22.56 11.71 -13.15
CA HIS A 178 23.85 12.40 -13.04
C HIS A 178 25.05 11.43 -13.08
N GLN A 179 24.86 10.18 -12.67
CA GLN A 179 25.88 9.14 -12.78
C GLN A 179 25.65 8.29 -14.03
N PRO A 180 26.69 8.05 -14.87
CA PRO A 180 26.55 7.18 -16.03
C PRO A 180 26.32 5.73 -15.56
N ARG A 181 25.06 5.31 -15.53
CA ARG A 181 24.65 3.96 -15.16
C ARG A 181 23.89 3.32 -16.33
N PRO A 182 24.19 2.05 -16.67
CA PRO A 182 23.42 1.34 -17.68
C PRO A 182 21.97 1.18 -17.19
N LEU A 183 21.01 1.38 -18.11
CA LEU A 183 19.63 0.98 -17.86
C LEU A 183 19.63 -0.52 -17.56
N ARG A 184 18.97 -0.90 -16.47
CA ARG A 184 18.77 -2.32 -16.15
C ARG A 184 17.53 -2.78 -16.88
N GLY A 185 17.50 -4.02 -17.30
CA GLY A 185 16.42 -4.46 -18.14
C GLY A 185 16.51 -5.93 -18.49
N ASN A 186 15.47 -6.37 -19.16
CA ASN A 186 15.47 -7.57 -19.96
C ASN A 186 15.02 -7.19 -21.39
N ASN A 187 14.74 -8.21 -22.17
CA ASN A 187 14.33 -8.10 -23.56
C ASN A 187 12.98 -7.42 -23.80
N GLU A 188 12.19 -7.29 -22.73
CA GLU A 188 10.79 -6.85 -22.78
C GLU A 188 10.61 -5.49 -22.11
N THR A 189 11.47 -5.15 -21.16
CA THR A 189 11.32 -3.98 -20.28
C THR A 189 12.68 -3.46 -19.86
N CYS A 190 12.79 -2.14 -19.73
CA CYS A 190 13.92 -1.49 -19.08
C CYS A 190 13.40 -0.72 -17.85
N TRP A 191 14.26 -0.60 -16.85
CA TRP A 191 13.97 0.11 -15.63
C TRP A 191 15.20 0.88 -15.12
N LEU A 192 14.91 1.97 -14.43
CA LEU A 192 15.84 2.78 -13.66
C LEU A 192 15.82 2.30 -12.21
N VAL A 193 17.00 2.19 -11.61
CA VAL A 193 17.13 2.02 -10.16
C VAL A 193 17.24 3.40 -9.54
N LEU A 194 16.24 3.77 -8.74
CA LEU A 194 16.19 5.04 -8.03
C LEU A 194 16.46 4.80 -6.54
N GLU A 195 17.35 5.59 -5.96
CA GLU A 195 17.82 5.41 -4.58
C GLU A 195 17.38 6.60 -3.70
N PRO A 196 16.10 6.73 -3.32
CA PRO A 196 15.65 7.79 -2.43
C PRO A 196 16.16 7.57 -0.99
N ALA A 197 16.34 8.66 -0.25
CA ALA A 197 16.72 8.58 1.16
C ALA A 197 15.64 7.85 1.99
N PRO A 198 16.02 6.88 2.85
CA PRO A 198 15.08 6.19 3.72
C PRO A 198 14.52 7.15 4.78
N GLY A 199 13.22 7.03 5.08
CA GLY A 199 12.58 7.95 6.02
C GLY A 199 11.10 7.67 6.27
N ARG A 200 10.45 8.63 6.94
CA ARG A 200 9.03 8.54 7.29
C ARG A 200 8.16 8.61 6.02
N GLY A 201 7.73 7.45 5.51
CA GLY A 201 6.96 7.32 4.27
C GLY A 201 7.73 6.65 3.13
N GLN A 202 9.03 6.43 3.30
CA GLN A 202 9.93 5.75 2.35
C GLN A 202 10.75 4.71 3.14
N PRO A 203 10.16 3.56 3.51
CA PRO A 203 10.87 2.54 4.28
C PRO A 203 12.01 1.94 3.48
N SER A 204 13.13 1.61 4.15
CA SER A 204 14.20 0.84 3.54
C SER A 204 13.73 -0.56 3.13
N ASN A 205 14.24 -1.04 2.01
CA ASN A 205 13.99 -2.38 1.46
C ASN A 205 15.27 -3.20 1.27
N LEU A 206 16.43 -2.63 1.57
CA LEU A 206 17.72 -3.31 1.61
C LEU A 206 18.58 -2.73 2.75
N TYR A 207 19.59 -3.51 3.15
CA TYR A 207 20.69 -3.04 3.99
C TYR A 207 21.97 -3.25 3.21
N VAL A 208 22.80 -2.23 3.14
CA VAL A 208 24.12 -2.28 2.51
C VAL A 208 25.15 -2.13 3.62
N ASP A 209 26.17 -2.97 3.59
CA ASP A 209 27.30 -2.83 4.50
C ASP A 209 28.12 -1.62 4.04
N ASP A 210 28.28 -0.64 4.91
CA ASP A 210 29.15 0.50 4.66
C ASP A 210 30.61 0.02 4.61
N PRO A 211 31.33 0.21 3.49
CA PRO A 211 32.70 -0.29 3.34
C PRO A 211 33.69 0.36 4.32
N ASP A 212 33.38 1.54 4.87
CA ASP A 212 34.28 2.26 5.77
C ASP A 212 34.01 1.93 7.25
N THR A 213 32.74 1.73 7.61
CA THR A 213 32.32 1.53 9.01
C THR A 213 31.93 0.09 9.33
N ASN A 214 31.76 -0.76 8.31
CA ASN A 214 31.22 -2.12 8.40
C ASN A 214 29.82 -2.18 9.07
N GLU A 215 29.12 -1.03 9.14
CA GLU A 215 27.77 -0.93 9.67
C GLU A 215 26.74 -1.22 8.57
N ARG A 216 25.64 -1.88 8.94
CA ARG A 216 24.51 -2.11 8.05
C ARG A 216 23.63 -0.88 7.95
N LEU A 217 23.81 -0.11 6.89
CA LEU A 217 23.02 1.08 6.64
C LEU A 217 21.70 0.71 5.92
N PRO A 218 20.56 1.27 6.34
CA PRO A 218 19.31 1.10 5.63
C PRO A 218 19.34 1.83 4.29
N HIS A 219 19.02 1.14 3.21
CA HIS A 219 18.91 1.73 1.86
C HIS A 219 17.49 1.52 1.29
N CYS A 220 17.06 2.46 0.46
CA CYS A 220 15.81 2.34 -0.28
C CYS A 220 16.10 2.35 -1.78
N GLU A 221 15.70 1.29 -2.48
CA GLU A 221 15.72 1.20 -3.94
C GLU A 221 14.29 1.12 -4.47
N ALA A 222 13.99 1.90 -5.50
CA ALA A 222 12.76 1.85 -6.26
C ALA A 222 13.09 1.57 -7.73
N LEU A 223 12.53 0.48 -8.26
CA LEU A 223 12.62 0.17 -9.68
C LEU A 223 11.52 0.92 -10.41
N TYR A 224 11.90 1.76 -11.36
CA TYR A 224 10.98 2.55 -12.16
C TYR A 224 11.08 2.15 -13.63
N ALA A 225 10.00 1.63 -14.21
CA ALA A 225 9.92 1.27 -15.62
C ALA A 225 9.32 2.46 -16.40
N PRO A 226 10.09 3.17 -17.23
CA PRO A 226 9.59 4.32 -17.97
C PRO A 226 8.67 3.87 -19.11
N ASP A 227 7.65 4.67 -19.41
CA ASP A 227 6.82 4.49 -20.60
C ASP A 227 7.57 4.91 -21.89
N PRO A 228 7.09 4.55 -23.09
CA PRO A 228 7.79 4.87 -24.34
C PRO A 228 8.06 6.37 -24.58
N ILE A 229 7.18 7.27 -24.12
CA ILE A 229 7.37 8.72 -24.26
C ILE A 229 8.51 9.15 -23.33
N SER A 230 8.46 8.71 -22.07
CA SER A 230 9.52 8.94 -21.09
C SER A 230 10.87 8.40 -21.56
N LEU A 231 10.92 7.25 -22.25
CA LEU A 231 12.16 6.71 -22.83
C LEU A 231 12.71 7.58 -23.97
N GLY A 232 11.84 8.13 -24.82
CA GLY A 232 12.25 9.08 -25.86
C GLY A 232 12.88 10.33 -25.28
N LEU A 233 12.25 10.91 -24.26
CA LEU A 233 12.75 12.09 -23.55
C LEU A 233 14.01 11.79 -22.74
N LEU A 234 14.12 10.60 -22.15
CA LEU A 234 15.32 10.16 -21.46
C LEU A 234 16.52 10.13 -22.41
N ARG A 235 16.33 9.58 -23.62
CA ARG A 235 17.37 9.59 -24.65
C ARG A 235 17.77 11.00 -25.05
N GLN A 236 16.80 11.91 -25.18
CA GLN A 236 17.07 13.30 -25.53
C GLN A 236 17.86 14.00 -24.42
N PHE A 237 17.45 13.83 -23.16
CA PHE A 237 18.18 14.32 -22.00
C PHE A 237 19.63 13.83 -22.04
N LEU A 238 19.84 12.51 -21.99
CA LEU A 238 21.19 11.92 -21.93
C LEU A 238 22.11 12.30 -23.10
N LYS A 239 21.57 12.62 -24.28
CA LYS A 239 22.36 13.07 -25.42
C LYS A 239 22.88 14.50 -25.26
N HIS A 240 22.13 15.36 -24.57
CA HIS A 240 22.40 16.81 -24.47
C HIS A 240 22.85 17.23 -23.06
N THR A 241 22.78 16.35 -22.05
CA THR A 241 23.22 16.66 -20.69
C THR A 241 24.74 16.84 -20.62
N PRO A 242 25.23 18.00 -20.17
CA PRO A 242 26.66 18.23 -19.99
C PRO A 242 27.15 17.57 -18.69
N ARG A 243 28.46 17.27 -18.60
CA ARG A 243 29.05 16.53 -17.46
C ARG A 243 28.99 17.29 -16.13
N ASP A 244 28.86 18.61 -16.19
CA ASP A 244 28.79 19.54 -15.06
C ASP A 244 27.36 19.91 -14.65
N TRP A 245 26.33 19.28 -15.27
CA TRP A 245 24.94 19.48 -14.88
C TRP A 245 24.73 19.14 -13.39
N GLN A 246 24.11 20.08 -12.65
CA GLN A 246 23.84 19.92 -11.23
C GLN A 246 22.43 19.36 -11.02
N PRO A 247 22.29 18.12 -10.52
CA PRO A 247 20.98 17.52 -10.33
C PRO A 247 20.21 18.21 -9.20
N PRO A 248 18.89 18.44 -9.34
CA PRO A 248 18.06 18.90 -8.23
C PRO A 248 18.07 17.88 -7.07
N THR A 249 18.28 18.38 -5.87
CA THR A 249 18.49 17.58 -4.65
C THR A 249 17.23 17.46 -3.79
N SER A 250 16.20 18.27 -4.06
CA SER A 250 14.94 18.28 -3.30
C SER A 250 13.70 18.27 -4.21
N PRO A 251 12.56 17.75 -3.72
CA PRO A 251 11.29 17.80 -4.45
C PRO A 251 10.86 19.23 -4.81
N GLU A 252 11.19 20.22 -3.99
CA GLU A 252 10.88 21.64 -4.21
C GLU A 252 11.68 22.21 -5.39
N GLN A 253 12.95 21.83 -5.53
CA GLN A 253 13.76 22.19 -6.70
C GLN A 253 13.20 21.55 -7.97
N CYS A 254 12.84 20.26 -7.92
CA CYS A 254 12.16 19.59 -9.02
C CYS A 254 10.84 20.29 -9.38
N LEU A 255 10.03 20.68 -8.39
CA LEU A 255 8.78 21.39 -8.64
C LEU A 255 9.01 22.74 -9.34
N PHE A 256 10.06 23.47 -8.96
CA PHE A 256 10.38 24.73 -9.60
C PHE A 256 10.60 24.56 -11.10
N LEU A 257 11.39 23.55 -11.50
CA LEU A 257 11.61 23.19 -12.90
C LEU A 257 10.31 22.79 -13.61
N LEU A 258 9.50 21.95 -12.97
CA LEU A 258 8.20 21.52 -13.54
C LEU A 258 7.23 22.68 -13.74
N LYS A 259 7.22 23.68 -12.85
CA LYS A 259 6.38 24.89 -12.99
C LYS A 259 6.83 25.75 -14.15
N GLN A 260 8.14 25.94 -14.32
CA GLN A 260 8.68 26.70 -15.43
C GLN A 260 8.32 26.03 -16.75
N GLU A 261 8.47 24.71 -16.84
CA GLU A 261 8.18 23.97 -18.06
C GLU A 261 6.68 23.90 -18.38
N LEU A 262 5.82 23.67 -17.39
CA LEU A 262 4.36 23.65 -17.56
C LEU A 262 3.75 25.04 -17.79
N GLY A 263 4.43 26.12 -17.39
CA GLY A 263 3.88 27.48 -17.44
C GLY A 263 2.75 27.76 -16.46
N ILE A 264 2.50 26.88 -15.47
CA ILE A 264 1.44 27.04 -14.46
C ILE A 264 1.97 26.93 -13.03
N ASN A 265 1.35 27.65 -12.11
CA ASN A 265 1.64 27.51 -10.68
C ASN A 265 0.85 26.34 -10.07
N CYS A 266 1.52 25.20 -9.89
CA CYS A 266 0.95 24.00 -9.27
C CYS A 266 1.71 23.59 -7.99
N SER A 267 1.06 22.88 -7.08
CA SER A 267 1.68 22.35 -5.85
C SER A 267 2.24 20.94 -6.08
N LEU A 268 3.22 20.55 -5.25
CA LEU A 268 3.70 19.16 -5.17
C LEU A 268 2.54 18.18 -5.08
N THR A 269 1.55 18.50 -4.23
CA THR A 269 0.38 17.64 -4.07
C THR A 269 -0.46 17.57 -5.34
N GLN A 270 -0.60 18.62 -6.15
CA GLN A 270 -1.43 18.55 -7.35
C GLN A 270 -0.79 17.64 -8.42
N LEU A 271 0.54 17.68 -8.59
CA LEU A 271 1.29 16.81 -9.50
C LEU A 271 1.48 15.39 -8.95
N ALA A 272 1.81 15.26 -7.66
CA ALA A 272 1.92 13.97 -6.97
C ALA A 272 0.56 13.29 -6.77
N THR A 273 -0.53 14.04 -6.77
CA THR A 273 -1.89 13.52 -6.88
C THR A 273 -2.28 13.27 -8.33
N GLY A 274 -1.45 12.53 -9.06
CA GLY A 274 -1.96 11.45 -9.87
C GLY A 274 -2.75 10.48 -8.98
N ARG A 275 -3.93 10.88 -8.51
CA ARG A 275 -4.95 9.96 -7.99
C ARG A 275 -5.78 9.40 -9.16
N GLN A 276 -5.12 9.05 -10.26
CA GLN A 276 -5.45 7.75 -10.81
C GLN A 276 -4.93 6.73 -9.78
N PRO A 277 -5.74 5.78 -9.31
CA PRO A 277 -5.19 4.56 -8.76
C PRO A 277 -4.53 3.79 -9.92
N SER A 278 -3.45 4.30 -10.50
CA SER A 278 -2.48 3.54 -11.27
C SER A 278 -1.31 3.22 -10.33
N ALA A 279 -1.65 2.68 -9.16
CA ALA A 279 -0.76 1.72 -8.55
C ALA A 279 -0.78 0.50 -9.47
N SER A 280 0.38 0.13 -10.01
CA SER A 280 0.62 -1.04 -10.87
C SER A 280 0.03 -0.98 -12.29
N LEU A 281 0.74 -1.66 -13.22
CA LEU A 281 0.28 -1.97 -14.57
C LEU A 281 -1.19 -2.37 -14.54
N GLN A 282 -2.01 -1.80 -15.43
CA GLN A 282 -3.42 -2.20 -15.53
C GLN A 282 -3.54 -3.71 -15.73
N TYR A 283 -4.62 -4.34 -15.28
CA TYR A 283 -4.83 -5.79 -15.36
C TYR A 283 -4.56 -6.37 -16.75
N ASP A 284 -4.90 -5.63 -17.81
CA ASP A 284 -4.68 -6.02 -19.20
C ASP A 284 -3.19 -6.13 -19.57
N TYR A 285 -2.34 -5.33 -18.93
CA TYR A 285 -0.88 -5.41 -19.07
C TYR A 285 -0.31 -6.61 -18.30
N TRP A 286 -0.85 -6.94 -17.11
CA TRP A 286 -0.48 -8.17 -16.40
C TRP A 286 -0.86 -9.43 -17.19
N GLN A 287 -2.05 -9.46 -17.80
CA GLN A 287 -2.45 -10.57 -18.67
C GLN A 287 -1.55 -10.74 -19.90
N ARG A 288 -1.00 -9.64 -20.42
CA ARG A 288 -0.05 -9.67 -21.55
C ARG A 288 1.32 -10.21 -21.12
N LEU A 289 1.83 -9.79 -19.96
CA LEU A 289 3.09 -10.27 -19.37
C LEU A 289 3.04 -11.77 -19.01
N LEU A 290 1.86 -12.29 -18.65
CA LEU A 290 1.69 -13.69 -18.23
C LEU A 290 1.33 -14.64 -19.38
N ARG A 291 1.29 -14.17 -20.64
CA ARG A 291 1.08 -15.06 -21.80
C ARG A 291 2.40 -15.69 -22.26
N PRO A 292 2.46 -17.02 -22.48
CA PRO A 292 3.69 -17.76 -22.72
C PRO A 292 4.23 -17.63 -24.16
N ALA A 293 4.35 -16.42 -24.69
CA ALA A 293 4.75 -16.18 -26.09
C ALA A 293 5.84 -15.10 -26.23
N LEU A 294 6.76 -15.01 -25.28
CA LEU A 294 7.87 -14.06 -25.35
C LEU A 294 9.18 -14.84 -25.49
N LEU A 295 9.79 -14.72 -26.68
CA LEU A 295 11.06 -15.32 -27.04
C LEU A 295 12.21 -14.43 -26.55
N THR A 296 13.36 -15.04 -26.27
CA THR A 296 14.58 -14.37 -25.84
C THR A 296 15.13 -13.41 -26.90
N CYS A 297 15.50 -12.18 -26.50
CA CYS A 297 16.31 -11.23 -27.25
C CYS A 297 17.76 -11.23 -26.69
N ASN A 298 18.75 -10.99 -27.54
CA ASN A 298 20.18 -11.05 -27.20
C ASN A 298 20.91 -9.76 -27.65
N GLU A 299 20.22 -8.61 -27.71
CA GLU A 299 20.80 -7.37 -28.23
C GLU A 299 21.19 -6.40 -27.11
N HIS A 300 22.38 -5.80 -27.24
CA HIS A 300 23.06 -5.03 -26.21
C HIS A 300 23.36 -3.57 -26.59
N ASP A 301 22.96 -3.11 -27.79
CA ASP A 301 23.31 -1.77 -28.31
C ASP A 301 22.14 -0.99 -28.97
N PHE A 302 22.03 0.31 -28.64
CA PHE A 302 20.90 1.18 -29.00
C PHE A 302 20.76 1.48 -30.50
N HIS A 303 21.83 1.38 -31.28
CA HIS A 303 21.83 1.75 -32.71
C HIS A 303 21.24 0.69 -33.63
N ARG A 304 20.93 -0.51 -33.12
CA ARG A 304 20.49 -1.67 -33.92
C ARG A 304 18.97 -1.90 -33.94
N PHE A 305 18.19 -1.09 -33.22
CA PHE A 305 16.73 -1.16 -33.24
C PHE A 305 16.19 -0.85 -34.64
N THR A 306 15.82 -1.90 -35.40
CA THR A 306 15.04 -1.77 -36.64
C THR A 306 13.55 -1.98 -36.34
N ARG A 307 12.69 -1.28 -37.10
CA ARG A 307 11.23 -1.21 -36.91
C ARG A 307 10.60 -2.61 -36.77
N PHE A 308 9.75 -2.78 -35.75
CA PHE A 308 8.92 -3.97 -35.58
C PHE A 308 7.99 -4.19 -36.79
N PRO A 309 7.93 -5.39 -37.38
CA PRO A 309 6.90 -5.73 -38.34
C PRO A 309 5.52 -5.76 -37.65
N LYS A 310 4.48 -5.32 -38.38
CA LYS A 310 3.09 -5.24 -37.88
C LYS A 310 2.64 -6.60 -37.31
N LEU A 311 2.29 -6.63 -36.02
CA LEU A 311 1.73 -7.80 -35.34
C LEU A 311 0.29 -8.05 -35.81
N THR A 312 0.00 -9.26 -36.29
CA THR A 312 -1.37 -9.71 -36.59
C THR A 312 -2.05 -10.20 -35.29
N PRO A 313 -3.26 -9.71 -34.97
CA PRO A 313 -3.96 -10.11 -33.74
C PRO A 313 -4.53 -11.53 -33.85
N ARG A 314 -4.29 -12.37 -32.82
CA ARG A 314 -4.95 -13.68 -32.64
C ARG A 314 -6.22 -13.56 -31.78
N PRO A 315 -7.22 -14.44 -32.01
CA PRO A 315 -8.51 -14.34 -31.34
C PRO A 315 -8.41 -14.71 -29.84
N VAL A 316 -9.08 -13.93 -29.00
CA VAL A 316 -9.14 -14.10 -27.54
C VAL A 316 -10.32 -15.01 -27.20
N GLY A 317 -10.06 -16.13 -26.50
CA GLY A 317 -11.11 -17.02 -25.97
C GLY A 317 -11.85 -16.39 -24.78
N LYS A 318 -13.13 -16.75 -24.60
CA LYS A 318 -14.02 -16.20 -23.56
C LYS A 318 -13.53 -16.53 -22.13
N PRO A 319 -13.59 -15.59 -21.18
CA PRO A 319 -13.21 -15.83 -19.79
C PRO A 319 -14.25 -16.70 -19.06
N VAL A 320 -13.77 -17.74 -18.36
CA VAL A 320 -14.59 -18.59 -17.47
C VAL A 320 -14.68 -17.90 -16.10
N GLY A 321 -15.90 -17.67 -15.61
CA GLY A 321 -16.17 -16.97 -14.34
C GLY A 321 -15.59 -17.70 -13.12
N ARG A 322 -14.58 -17.10 -12.48
CA ARG A 322 -14.06 -17.51 -11.16
C ARG A 322 -14.64 -16.59 -10.09
N ARG A 323 -15.13 -17.14 -8.98
CA ARG A 323 -15.63 -16.37 -7.81
C ARG A 323 -14.51 -16.17 -6.78
N SER A 324 -14.41 -14.96 -6.23
CA SER A 324 -13.49 -14.57 -5.14
C SER A 324 -13.79 -15.32 -3.84
N GLN A 325 -12.76 -15.61 -3.04
CA GLN A 325 -12.88 -16.22 -1.71
C GLN A 325 -13.36 -15.17 -0.69
N PRO A 326 -14.60 -15.26 -0.16
CA PRO A 326 -15.23 -14.17 0.58
C PRO A 326 -14.56 -13.79 1.92
N TYR A 327 -13.64 -14.62 2.46
CA TYR A 327 -13.08 -14.45 3.81
C TYR A 327 -11.53 -14.45 3.88
N LEU A 328 -10.83 -14.29 2.76
CA LEU A 328 -9.37 -14.35 2.70
C LEU A 328 -8.68 -13.36 3.67
N LEU A 329 -9.18 -12.13 3.76
CA LEU A 329 -8.64 -11.11 4.67
C LEU A 329 -8.72 -11.50 6.15
N THR A 330 -9.81 -12.14 6.55
CA THR A 330 -10.01 -12.60 7.93
C THR A 330 -9.02 -13.71 8.25
N ARG A 331 -8.88 -14.69 7.35
CA ARG A 331 -7.91 -15.78 7.50
C ARG A 331 -6.47 -15.26 7.57
N LEU A 332 -6.08 -14.34 6.69
CA LEU A 332 -4.75 -13.74 6.74
C LEU A 332 -4.50 -12.95 8.04
N ARG A 333 -5.51 -12.30 8.62
CA ARG A 333 -5.39 -11.63 9.93
C ARG A 333 -5.12 -12.60 11.07
N GLU A 334 -5.72 -13.79 11.03
CA GLU A 334 -5.49 -14.84 12.03
C GLU A 334 -4.09 -15.43 11.92
N VAL A 335 -3.58 -15.60 10.68
CA VAL A 335 -2.21 -16.05 10.43
C VAL A 335 -1.18 -15.13 11.10
N PHE A 336 -1.40 -13.81 10.99
CA PHE A 336 -0.52 -12.80 11.61
C PHE A 336 -0.88 -12.43 13.05
N GLN A 337 -1.84 -13.10 13.69
CA GLN A 337 -2.21 -12.81 15.07
C GLN A 337 -1.14 -13.36 16.03
N GLN A 338 -0.45 -12.46 16.75
CA GLN A 338 0.56 -12.82 17.74
C GLN A 338 -0.03 -12.85 19.14
N ASP A 339 0.00 -14.00 19.80
CA ASP A 339 -0.17 -14.10 21.25
C ASP A 339 1.12 -13.60 21.94
N ARG A 340 0.97 -12.68 22.89
CA ARG A 340 2.11 -12.10 23.63
C ARG A 340 2.80 -13.12 24.54
N ALA A 341 2.08 -14.16 24.96
CA ALA A 341 2.64 -15.22 25.80
C ALA A 341 3.33 -16.32 24.99
N ARG A 342 2.90 -16.54 23.74
CA ARG A 342 3.44 -17.56 22.82
C ARG A 342 3.46 -17.04 21.38
N PRO A 343 4.52 -16.32 20.97
CA PRO A 343 4.62 -15.82 19.61
C PRO A 343 4.72 -17.00 18.63
N LYS A 344 3.92 -16.97 17.55
CA LYS A 344 4.05 -17.93 16.45
C LYS A 344 5.45 -17.84 15.85
N SER A 345 6.06 -18.99 15.60
CA SER A 345 7.34 -19.04 14.89
C SER A 345 7.15 -18.59 13.44
N LYS A 346 8.19 -18.00 12.85
CA LYS A 346 8.18 -17.58 11.44
C LYS A 346 7.88 -18.74 10.49
N ARG A 347 8.40 -19.93 10.80
CA ARG A 347 8.16 -21.16 10.02
C ARG A 347 6.68 -21.54 10.03
N THR A 348 6.05 -21.50 11.20
CA THR A 348 4.61 -21.79 11.35
C THR A 348 3.74 -20.81 10.54
N VAL A 349 4.13 -19.52 10.49
CA VAL A 349 3.42 -18.52 9.69
C VAL A 349 3.55 -18.81 8.18
N ILE A 350 4.73 -19.25 7.72
CA ILE A 350 4.94 -19.64 6.32
C ILE A 350 4.09 -20.86 5.97
N GLU A 351 4.11 -21.90 6.81
CA GLU A 351 3.31 -23.13 6.61
C GLU A 351 1.80 -22.81 6.52
N GLU A 352 1.28 -21.94 7.38
CA GLU A 352 -0.12 -21.49 7.32
C GLU A 352 -0.46 -20.70 6.03
N LEU A 353 0.49 -19.91 5.50
CA LEU A 353 0.30 -19.19 4.23
C LEU A 353 0.38 -20.12 3.02
N GLU A 354 1.26 -21.13 3.04
CA GLU A 354 1.40 -22.13 1.98
C GLU A 354 0.13 -22.98 1.84
N VAL A 355 -0.56 -23.27 2.95
CA VAL A 355 -1.88 -23.91 2.93
C VAL A 355 -2.88 -23.04 2.15
N ILE A 356 -2.87 -21.72 2.38
CA ILE A 356 -3.76 -20.78 1.67
C ILE A 356 -3.38 -20.66 0.20
N SER A 357 -2.08 -20.65 -0.15
CA SER A 357 -1.63 -20.51 -1.56
C SER A 357 -2.02 -21.70 -2.43
N ASN A 358 -2.20 -22.88 -1.84
CA ASN A 358 -2.62 -24.10 -2.55
C ASN A 358 -4.14 -24.13 -2.84
N GLU A 359 -4.91 -23.16 -2.35
CA GLU A 359 -6.34 -23.07 -2.62
C GLU A 359 -6.64 -22.41 -3.97
N ARG A 360 -7.89 -22.52 -4.44
CA ARG A 360 -8.35 -21.80 -5.64
C ARG A 360 -8.51 -20.32 -5.34
N LEU A 361 -7.45 -19.56 -5.57
CA LEU A 361 -7.39 -18.11 -5.44
C LEU A 361 -7.51 -17.42 -6.81
N LEU A 362 -8.14 -16.24 -6.84
CA LEU A 362 -8.01 -15.32 -7.97
C LEU A 362 -6.57 -14.81 -8.07
N LEU A 363 -6.16 -14.32 -9.25
CA LEU A 363 -4.80 -13.81 -9.45
C LEU A 363 -4.40 -12.75 -8.39
N PRO A 364 -5.23 -11.74 -8.05
CA PRO A 364 -4.87 -10.76 -7.02
C PRO A 364 -4.72 -11.38 -5.62
N GLU A 365 -5.54 -12.37 -5.29
CA GLU A 365 -5.51 -13.11 -4.04
C GLU A 365 -4.24 -13.97 -3.95
N ALA A 366 -3.94 -14.73 -5.00
CA ALA A 366 -2.74 -15.54 -5.12
C ALA A 366 -1.47 -14.68 -5.06
N THR A 367 -1.45 -13.55 -5.75
CA THR A 367 -0.32 -12.61 -5.73
C THR A 367 -0.08 -12.06 -4.34
N LEU A 368 -1.13 -11.70 -3.59
CA LEU A 368 -0.99 -11.22 -2.22
C LEU A 368 -0.41 -12.31 -1.29
N VAL A 369 -0.95 -13.54 -1.37
CA VAL A 369 -0.51 -14.65 -0.52
C VAL A 369 0.93 -15.05 -0.86
N ASN A 370 1.27 -15.21 -2.14
CA ASN A 370 2.63 -15.54 -2.58
C ASN A 370 3.63 -14.43 -2.26
N TRP A 371 3.20 -13.17 -2.33
CA TRP A 371 4.05 -12.05 -1.91
C TRP A 371 4.38 -12.12 -0.41
N LEU A 372 3.41 -12.47 0.44
CA LEU A 372 3.65 -12.66 1.88
C LEU A 372 4.59 -13.85 2.15
N ILE A 373 4.44 -14.96 1.42
CA ILE A 373 5.34 -16.13 1.50
C ILE A 373 6.75 -15.73 1.08
N ASN A 374 6.92 -15.10 -0.09
CA ASN A 374 8.21 -14.61 -0.58
C ASN A 374 8.88 -13.65 0.43
N HIS A 375 8.09 -12.75 1.01
CA HIS A 375 8.59 -11.77 1.96
C HIS A 375 9.16 -12.42 3.24
N LEU A 376 8.57 -13.53 3.68
CA LEU A 376 9.00 -14.27 4.85
C LEU A 376 10.08 -15.32 4.52
N ALA A 377 9.86 -16.17 3.52
CA ALA A 377 10.71 -17.31 3.20
C ALA A 377 11.97 -16.92 2.43
N GLU A 378 11.83 -16.20 1.31
CA GLU A 378 12.97 -15.89 0.44
C GLU A 378 13.74 -14.66 0.89
N ARG A 379 13.05 -13.62 1.35
CA ARG A 379 13.68 -12.36 1.79
C ARG A 379 14.05 -12.34 3.27
N ASP A 380 13.84 -13.45 3.95
CA ASP A 380 14.10 -13.68 5.37
C ASP A 380 13.57 -12.60 6.34
N ASN A 381 12.50 -11.87 6.00
CA ASN A 381 12.02 -10.79 6.88
C ASN A 381 11.32 -11.30 8.15
N ALA A 382 11.30 -10.47 9.18
CA ALA A 382 10.56 -10.73 10.41
C ALA A 382 9.03 -10.73 10.17
N VAL A 383 8.32 -11.56 10.94
CA VAL A 383 6.85 -11.66 10.89
C VAL A 383 6.17 -10.32 11.17
N SER A 384 6.73 -9.51 12.07
CA SER A 384 6.23 -8.17 12.39
C SER A 384 6.30 -7.21 11.20
N THR A 385 7.31 -7.35 10.34
CA THR A 385 7.47 -6.57 9.11
C THR A 385 6.38 -6.94 8.10
N ALA A 386 6.22 -8.24 7.81
CA ALA A 386 5.19 -8.73 6.90
C ALA A 386 3.79 -8.35 7.38
N LYS A 387 3.52 -8.48 8.68
CA LYS A 387 2.26 -8.04 9.31
C LYS A 387 1.99 -6.55 9.09
N ARG A 388 3.01 -5.70 9.27
CA ARG A 388 2.87 -4.25 9.08
C ARG A 388 2.50 -3.90 7.64
N TYR A 389 3.08 -4.60 6.67
CA TYR A 389 2.70 -4.44 5.26
C TYR A 389 1.29 -4.93 5.00
N PHE A 390 0.97 -6.15 5.45
CA PHE A 390 -0.37 -6.73 5.33
C PHE A 390 -1.45 -5.79 5.88
N ASP A 391 -1.27 -5.28 7.11
CA ASP A 391 -2.21 -4.36 7.77
C ASP A 391 -2.38 -3.03 6.99
N ALA A 392 -1.33 -2.61 6.25
CA ALA A 392 -1.32 -1.35 5.51
C ALA A 392 -1.91 -1.47 4.10
N ILE A 393 -1.75 -2.61 3.41
CA ILE A 393 -2.03 -2.71 1.96
C ILE A 393 -3.05 -3.79 1.59
N ALA A 394 -3.24 -4.84 2.39
CA ALA A 394 -3.98 -6.03 1.95
C ALA A 394 -5.47 -5.76 1.69
N ALA A 395 -6.10 -4.93 2.52
CA ALA A 395 -7.51 -4.56 2.35
C ALA A 395 -7.72 -3.70 1.10
N ASP A 396 -6.85 -2.71 0.88
CA ASP A 396 -6.91 -1.87 -0.32
C ASP A 396 -6.60 -2.67 -1.58
N TRP A 397 -5.61 -3.58 -1.53
CA TRP A 397 -5.22 -4.46 -2.64
C TRP A 397 -6.39 -5.32 -3.13
N LEU A 398 -7.08 -6.03 -2.24
CA LEU A 398 -8.18 -6.91 -2.65
C LEU A 398 -9.42 -6.13 -3.13
N VAL A 399 -9.71 -4.97 -2.55
CA VAL A 399 -10.86 -4.14 -2.94
C VAL A 399 -10.66 -3.49 -4.32
N ILE A 400 -9.48 -2.94 -4.59
CA ILE A 400 -9.17 -2.30 -5.88
C ILE A 400 -9.37 -3.28 -7.05
N HIS A 401 -9.00 -4.55 -6.84
CA HIS A 401 -9.12 -5.56 -7.88
C HIS A 401 -10.51 -6.23 -7.98
N GLN A 402 -11.31 -6.20 -6.91
CA GLN A 402 -12.72 -6.61 -6.97
C GLN A 402 -13.59 -5.56 -7.69
N GLU A 403 -13.36 -4.26 -7.44
CA GLU A 403 -14.06 -3.18 -8.15
C GLU A 403 -13.80 -3.25 -9.65
N GLN A 404 -12.55 -3.46 -10.08
CA GLN A 404 -12.18 -3.57 -11.51
C GLN A 404 -12.87 -4.72 -12.26
N GLN A 405 -13.24 -5.83 -11.58
CA GLN A 405 -13.98 -6.93 -12.20
C GLN A 405 -15.47 -6.62 -12.41
N ALA A 406 -16.06 -5.76 -11.56
CA ALA A 406 -17.47 -5.38 -11.65
C ALA A 406 -17.76 -4.41 -12.80
N TRP A 407 -16.76 -3.65 -13.27
CA TRP A 407 -16.87 -2.77 -14.45
C TRP A 407 -16.70 -3.50 -15.79
N GLN A 408 -16.45 -4.81 -15.78
CA GLN A 408 -16.23 -5.64 -16.96
C GLN A 408 -17.32 -6.70 -17.19
N GLN A 409 -18.39 -6.67 -16.39
CA GLN A 409 -19.67 -7.33 -16.68
C GLN A 409 -20.66 -6.28 -17.18
#